data_AF-A0A937NQ60-F1
#
_entry.id   AF-A0A937NQ60-F1
#
_cell.length_a   1.000
_cell.length_b   1.000
_cell.length_c   1.000
_cell.angle_alpha   90.00
_cell.angle_beta   90.00
_cell.angle_gamma   90.00
#
_symmetry.space_group_name_H-M   'P 1'
#
loop_
_entity.id
_entity.type
_entity.pdbx_description
1 polymer ?
#
loop_
_entity_poly.entity_id
_entity_poly.type
_entity_poly.pdbx_seq_one_letter_code
_entity_poly.pdbx_strand_id
1 'polypeptide(L)'
;MPTGSIKTVKRLWVAILAIVVLSLASDTSGADWYRYDESRLIEQDFNDGDSFHVQCGHRHYIFRLYFVDAPETGLSFPDRVDDQAKYWELTPKQTVKIGQDAAKFARTYLSKPFTVHTKRVDARGRSDRPRYFGMVETEKGFLSEALVRHGLARIYGMSTELPNAKPSSRHWGRLRLAEKAAKREKLGGWARHPAEPEPLPLIEPQDYVVRTRLPVFDPERHSRVLGILQRGAEIRILGAEGDRLLRIRFKAGDVEREGLCRRDSVSLPTPDKEQADR
;
A
#
# COMPACT_ATOMS: atom_id res chain seq x y z
N MET A 1 5.67 -52.56 -84.99
CA MET A 1 7.14 -52.75 -84.97
C MET A 1 7.74 -52.06 -86.17
N PRO A 2 8.97 -51.53 -86.12
CA PRO A 2 9.69 -51.00 -84.93
C PRO A 2 9.00 -49.67 -84.50
N THR A 3 9.57 -48.54 -84.05
CA THR A 3 10.80 -48.11 -83.32
C THR A 3 10.37 -46.89 -82.46
N GLY A 4 11.08 -46.39 -81.44
CA GLY A 4 12.26 -46.90 -80.75
C GLY A 4 13.49 -45.97 -80.80
N SER A 5 13.61 -45.04 -79.84
CA SER A 5 14.92 -44.63 -79.28
C SER A 5 14.73 -43.95 -77.91
N ILE A 6 15.68 -44.16 -76.99
CA ILE A 6 15.62 -43.75 -75.59
C ILE A 6 16.78 -42.80 -75.29
N LYS A 7 16.54 -41.71 -74.55
CA LYS A 7 17.61 -40.98 -73.85
C LYS A 7 17.23 -40.66 -72.40
N THR A 8 17.70 -41.54 -71.52
CA THR A 8 17.61 -41.43 -70.06
C THR A 8 18.42 -40.25 -69.53
N VAL A 9 17.83 -39.40 -68.69
CA VAL A 9 18.59 -38.47 -67.82
C VAL A 9 18.17 -38.63 -66.36
N LYS A 10 18.97 -39.44 -65.66
CA LYS A 10 19.31 -39.42 -64.22
C LYS A 10 18.34 -38.68 -63.27
N ARG A 11 17.69 -39.46 -62.39
CA ARG A 11 17.22 -38.97 -61.09
C ARG A 11 18.42 -38.41 -60.32
N LEU A 12 18.33 -37.17 -59.82
CA LEU A 12 19.28 -36.62 -58.85
C LEU A 12 18.52 -36.23 -57.59
N TRP A 13 18.81 -36.92 -56.49
CA TRP A 13 18.38 -36.47 -55.17
C TRP A 13 19.22 -35.25 -54.78
N VAL A 14 18.58 -34.10 -54.56
CA VAL A 14 19.19 -32.96 -53.89
C VAL A 14 18.60 -32.89 -52.49
N ALA A 15 19.47 -32.93 -51.48
CA ALA A 15 19.06 -33.03 -50.09
C ALA A 15 18.45 -31.73 -49.55
N ILE A 16 17.62 -31.87 -48.51
CA ILE A 16 17.05 -30.75 -47.76
C ILE A 16 18.17 -30.02 -47.01
N LEU A 17 18.36 -28.73 -47.28
CA LEU A 17 18.97 -27.81 -46.33
C LEU A 17 18.34 -26.42 -46.42
N ALA A 18 17.05 -26.34 -46.11
CA ALA A 18 16.42 -25.06 -45.80
C ALA A 18 16.97 -24.57 -44.46
N ILE A 19 18.03 -23.76 -44.49
CA ILE A 19 18.52 -23.04 -43.31
C ILE A 19 17.51 -21.92 -42.98
N VAL A 20 16.41 -22.32 -42.35
CA VAL A 20 15.56 -21.41 -41.61
C VAL A 20 16.38 -20.95 -40.41
N VAL A 21 17.02 -19.79 -40.53
CA VAL A 21 17.53 -19.06 -39.37
C VAL A 21 16.31 -18.59 -38.60
N LEU A 22 15.79 -19.48 -37.75
CA LEU A 22 14.74 -19.15 -36.80
C LEU A 22 15.40 -18.28 -35.73
N SER A 23 15.50 -16.98 -36.00
CA SER A 23 15.85 -15.97 -35.01
C SER A 23 14.79 -15.97 -33.93
N LEU A 24 14.96 -16.84 -32.94
CA LEU A 24 14.38 -16.73 -31.62
C LEU A 24 14.95 -15.47 -30.97
N ALA A 25 14.44 -14.32 -31.41
CA ALA A 25 14.47 -13.13 -30.59
C ALA A 25 13.72 -13.51 -29.30
N SER A 26 14.47 -13.61 -28.20
CA SER A 26 13.89 -13.94 -26.89
C SER A 26 12.92 -12.85 -26.50
N ASP A 27 11.64 -13.12 -26.73
CA ASP A 27 10.57 -12.15 -26.57
C ASP A 27 10.49 -11.75 -25.09
N THR A 28 10.98 -10.55 -24.79
CA THR A 28 11.03 -9.98 -23.44
C THR A 28 9.64 -9.44 -23.14
N SER A 29 8.72 -10.40 -22.98
CA SER A 29 7.27 -10.28 -22.92
C SER A 29 6.80 -9.65 -21.61
N GLY A 30 7.18 -8.39 -21.42
CA GLY A 30 6.67 -7.50 -20.38
C GLY A 30 5.21 -7.16 -20.64
N ALA A 31 4.30 -8.09 -20.29
CA ALA A 31 2.85 -8.11 -20.45
C ALA A 31 2.19 -6.89 -21.12
N ASP A 32 1.48 -7.13 -22.23
CA ASP A 32 0.91 -6.11 -23.09
C ASP A 32 0.05 -5.07 -22.36
N TRP A 33 0.19 -3.82 -22.80
CA TRP A 33 -0.62 -2.70 -22.33
C TRP A 33 -2.00 -2.72 -22.99
N TYR A 34 -3.01 -3.09 -22.21
CA TYR A 34 -4.40 -2.82 -22.57
C TYR A 34 -4.68 -1.33 -22.37
N ARG A 35 -5.18 -0.67 -23.43
CA ARG A 35 -5.68 0.70 -23.40
C ARG A 35 -7.20 0.70 -23.51
N TYR A 36 -7.86 1.42 -22.61
CA TYR A 36 -9.32 1.65 -22.63
C TYR A 36 -9.59 3.15 -22.70
N ASP A 37 -9.92 3.63 -23.89
CA ASP A 37 -10.39 5.00 -24.12
C ASP A 37 -11.89 5.13 -23.83
N GLU A 38 -12.35 6.37 -23.65
CA GLU A 38 -13.72 6.70 -23.24
C GLU A 38 -14.20 5.97 -21.96
N SER A 39 -13.26 5.63 -21.08
CA SER A 39 -13.57 5.02 -19.78
C SER A 39 -14.27 6.02 -18.86
N ARG A 40 -15.17 5.53 -18.00
CA ARG A 40 -16.01 6.36 -17.12
C ARG A 40 -16.05 5.79 -15.71
N LEU A 41 -16.09 6.67 -14.72
CA LEU A 41 -16.21 6.27 -13.31
C LEU A 41 -17.59 5.67 -13.05
N ILE A 42 -17.64 4.53 -12.37
CA ILE A 42 -18.87 3.94 -11.85
C ILE A 42 -18.93 4.26 -10.36
N GLU A 43 -19.96 4.99 -9.94
CA GLU A 43 -20.08 5.44 -8.56
C GLU A 43 -20.41 4.27 -7.61
N GLN A 44 -19.58 4.09 -6.59
CA GLN A 44 -19.67 3.04 -5.56
C GLN A 44 -19.10 3.58 -4.24
N ASP A 45 -19.64 3.14 -3.11
CA ASP A 45 -19.21 3.60 -1.78
C ASP A 45 -17.78 3.13 -1.40
N PHE A 46 -17.25 2.14 -2.11
CA PHE A 46 -15.87 1.67 -1.95
C PHE A 46 -14.84 2.43 -2.82
N ASN A 47 -15.26 3.40 -3.65
CA ASN A 47 -14.33 4.20 -4.44
C ASN A 47 -13.49 5.11 -3.51
N ASP A 48 -12.18 4.88 -3.48
CA ASP A 48 -11.21 5.66 -2.72
C ASP A 48 -10.34 6.54 -3.64
N GLY A 49 -9.24 7.10 -3.13
CA GLY A 49 -8.35 7.98 -3.92
C GLY A 49 -7.46 7.26 -4.94
N ASP A 50 -7.09 5.98 -4.71
CA ASP A 50 -6.28 5.18 -5.63
C ASP A 50 -7.02 4.02 -6.29
N SER A 51 -8.20 3.66 -5.79
CA SER A 51 -8.93 2.48 -6.26
C SER A 51 -10.43 2.70 -6.41
N PHE A 52 -10.95 2.38 -7.59
CA PHE A 52 -12.30 2.73 -7.99
C PHE A 52 -12.84 1.85 -9.14
N HIS A 53 -14.17 1.79 -9.24
CA HIS A 53 -14.89 1.02 -10.25
C HIS A 53 -15.03 1.82 -11.57
N VAL A 54 -14.75 1.19 -12.72
CA VAL A 54 -14.64 1.86 -14.02
C VAL A 54 -15.35 1.08 -15.11
N GLN A 55 -16.08 1.79 -15.96
CA GLN A 55 -16.61 1.33 -17.23
C GLN A 55 -15.54 1.43 -18.33
N CYS A 56 -15.31 0.35 -19.07
CA CYS A 56 -14.42 0.28 -20.23
C CYS A 56 -15.22 -0.31 -21.41
N GLY A 57 -15.94 0.55 -22.13
CA GLY A 57 -16.97 0.13 -23.10
C GLY A 57 -18.02 -0.78 -22.43
N HIS A 58 -18.27 -1.95 -23.02
CA HIS A 58 -19.15 -3.00 -22.47
C HIS A 58 -18.65 -3.73 -21.18
N ARG A 59 -17.46 -3.44 -20.65
CA ARG A 59 -16.88 -4.17 -19.50
C ARG A 59 -16.69 -3.26 -18.29
N HIS A 60 -16.68 -3.86 -17.11
CA HIS A 60 -16.56 -3.19 -15.82
C HIS A 60 -15.33 -3.74 -15.09
N TYR A 61 -14.51 -2.88 -14.50
CA TYR A 61 -13.26 -3.24 -13.83
C TYR A 61 -13.06 -2.42 -12.56
N ILE A 62 -12.52 -3.02 -11.50
CA ILE A 62 -12.00 -2.26 -10.36
C ILE A 62 -10.50 -2.06 -10.59
N PHE A 63 -10.06 -0.81 -10.71
CA PHE A 63 -8.65 -0.49 -10.83
C PHE A 63 -8.07 -0.05 -9.49
N ARG A 64 -6.76 -0.24 -9.32
CA ARG A 64 -5.89 0.46 -8.35
C ARG A 64 -4.78 1.17 -9.11
N LEU A 65 -4.38 2.36 -8.69
CA LEU A 65 -3.30 3.08 -9.35
C LEU A 65 -1.94 2.38 -9.14
N TYR A 66 -1.10 2.38 -10.18
CA TYR A 66 0.35 2.17 -10.02
C TYR A 66 1.00 3.42 -9.38
N PHE A 67 2.14 3.22 -8.72
CA PHE A 67 3.05 4.23 -8.13
C PHE A 67 2.53 5.11 -6.99
N VAL A 68 1.25 5.01 -6.60
CA VAL A 68 0.68 5.78 -5.48
C VAL A 68 -0.25 4.93 -4.62
N ASP A 69 -0.41 5.36 -3.37
CA ASP A 69 -1.36 4.81 -2.38
C ASP A 69 -2.07 6.01 -1.75
N ALA A 70 -3.40 6.05 -1.82
CA ALA A 70 -4.20 7.05 -1.14
C ALA A 70 -4.50 6.57 0.29
N PRO A 71 -4.69 7.49 1.27
CA PRO A 71 -5.09 7.06 2.60
C PRO A 71 -6.47 6.39 2.61
N GLU A 72 -6.66 5.41 3.49
CA GLU A 72 -7.96 4.80 3.74
C GLU A 72 -9.01 5.87 4.11
N THR A 73 -10.25 5.72 3.62
CA THR A 73 -11.34 6.68 3.88
C THR A 73 -11.99 6.53 5.27
N GLY A 74 -11.56 5.52 6.05
CA GLY A 74 -12.03 5.23 7.40
C GLY A 74 -11.10 4.27 8.17
N LEU A 75 -11.39 4.04 9.46
CA LEU A 75 -10.51 3.31 10.39
C LEU A 75 -10.66 1.77 10.34
N SER A 76 -11.23 1.20 9.27
CA SER A 76 -11.48 -0.25 9.14
C SER A 76 -10.22 -1.10 8.93
N PHE A 77 -9.05 -0.46 8.78
CA PHE A 77 -7.74 -1.08 8.63
C PHE A 77 -6.68 -0.32 9.47
N PRO A 78 -6.72 -0.37 10.81
CA PRO A 78 -5.92 0.50 11.67
C PRO A 78 -4.42 0.43 11.34
N ASP A 79 -3.81 -0.75 11.21
CA ASP A 79 -2.39 -0.85 10.90
C ASP A 79 -2.02 -0.34 9.48
N ARG A 80 -2.97 -0.24 8.52
CA ARG A 80 -2.75 0.48 7.24
C ARG A 80 -2.78 2.00 7.44
N VAL A 81 -3.73 2.50 8.23
CA VAL A 81 -3.83 3.93 8.54
C VAL A 81 -2.60 4.39 9.32
N ASP A 82 -2.13 3.61 10.30
CA ASP A 82 -0.91 3.87 11.07
C ASP A 82 0.36 3.86 10.19
N ASP A 83 0.39 3.06 9.11
CA ASP A 83 1.48 3.05 8.13
C ASP A 83 1.41 4.27 7.17
N GLN A 84 0.22 4.63 6.72
CA GLN A 84 -0.02 5.81 5.87
C GLN A 84 0.25 7.11 6.63
N ALA A 85 -0.10 7.16 7.92
CA ALA A 85 0.05 8.31 8.80
C ALA A 85 1.50 8.79 8.94
N LYS A 86 2.45 7.84 9.05
CA LYS A 86 3.90 8.10 9.13
C LYS A 86 4.44 8.87 7.92
N TYR A 87 3.79 8.79 6.76
CA TYR A 87 4.25 9.46 5.54
C TYR A 87 4.09 10.99 5.60
N TRP A 88 3.14 11.48 6.38
CA TRP A 88 2.88 12.91 6.58
C TRP A 88 3.08 13.37 8.03
N GLU A 89 3.55 12.49 8.92
CA GLU A 89 3.71 12.74 10.36
C GLU A 89 2.38 13.14 11.06
N LEU A 90 1.26 12.55 10.63
CA LEU A 90 -0.10 12.89 11.10
C LEU A 90 -0.69 11.83 12.03
N THR A 91 -1.77 12.17 12.74
CA THR A 91 -2.62 11.19 13.44
C THR A 91 -3.43 10.34 12.45
N PRO A 92 -3.85 9.11 12.83
CA PRO A 92 -4.78 8.29 12.04
C PRO A 92 -6.07 9.03 11.63
N LYS A 93 -6.61 9.87 12.52
CA LYS A 93 -7.82 10.70 12.27
C LYS A 93 -7.58 11.74 11.16
N GLN A 94 -6.45 12.45 11.20
CA GLN A 94 -6.06 13.41 10.16
C GLN A 94 -5.78 12.71 8.82
N THR A 95 -5.12 11.55 8.84
CA THR A 95 -4.80 10.72 7.66
C THR A 95 -6.06 10.22 6.97
N VAL A 96 -7.04 9.69 7.72
CA VAL A 96 -8.37 9.31 7.18
C VAL A 96 -9.05 10.48 6.48
N LYS A 97 -8.91 11.70 7.03
CA LYS A 97 -9.49 12.89 6.39
C LYS A 97 -8.81 13.23 5.05
N ILE A 98 -7.49 13.02 4.92
CA ILE A 98 -6.79 13.12 3.62
C ILE A 98 -7.31 12.05 2.64
N GLY A 99 -7.58 10.83 3.09
CA GLY A 99 -8.19 9.77 2.25
C GLY A 99 -9.56 10.16 1.68
N GLN A 100 -10.41 10.76 2.51
CA GLN A 100 -11.71 11.29 2.09
C GLN A 100 -11.57 12.45 1.09
N ASP A 101 -10.60 13.34 1.30
CA ASP A 101 -10.31 14.44 0.38
C ASP A 101 -9.72 13.93 -0.95
N ALA A 102 -8.92 12.84 -0.92
CA ALA A 102 -8.39 12.14 -2.08
C ALA A 102 -9.49 11.45 -2.91
N ALA A 103 -10.43 10.75 -2.27
CA ALA A 103 -11.57 10.12 -2.94
C ALA A 103 -12.45 11.18 -3.64
N LYS A 104 -12.74 12.31 -2.96
CA LYS A 104 -13.46 13.45 -3.56
C LYS A 104 -12.69 14.06 -4.73
N PHE A 105 -11.38 14.19 -4.63
CA PHE A 105 -10.53 14.68 -5.72
C PHE A 105 -10.56 13.73 -6.93
N ALA A 106 -10.36 12.42 -6.73
CA ALA A 106 -10.41 11.42 -7.79
C ALA A 106 -11.76 11.43 -8.53
N ARG A 107 -12.87 11.43 -7.78
CA ARG A 107 -14.23 11.57 -8.31
C ARG A 107 -14.41 12.81 -9.21
N THR A 108 -13.87 13.95 -8.77
CA THR A 108 -13.95 15.22 -9.50
C THR A 108 -13.04 15.22 -10.74
N TYR A 109 -11.85 14.63 -10.64
CA TYR A 109 -10.87 14.53 -11.72
C TYR A 109 -11.33 13.60 -12.85
N LEU A 110 -12.08 12.55 -12.50
CA LEU A 110 -12.62 11.52 -13.40
C LEU A 110 -14.09 11.74 -13.80
N SER A 111 -14.60 12.96 -13.64
CA SER A 111 -15.98 13.35 -14.00
C SER A 111 -16.24 13.45 -15.51
N LYS A 112 -15.17 13.61 -16.31
CA LYS A 112 -15.16 13.48 -17.77
C LYS A 112 -14.68 12.06 -18.16
N PRO A 113 -14.88 11.61 -19.42
CA PRO A 113 -14.23 10.42 -19.93
C PRO A 113 -12.69 10.48 -19.81
N PHE A 114 -12.07 9.32 -19.62
CA PHE A 114 -10.64 9.18 -19.40
C PHE A 114 -10.07 7.93 -20.09
N THR A 115 -8.75 7.86 -20.20
CA THR A 115 -8.05 6.66 -20.67
C THR A 115 -7.54 5.86 -19.47
N VAL A 116 -7.78 4.55 -19.45
CA VAL A 116 -7.07 3.62 -18.55
C VAL A 116 -6.05 2.81 -19.34
N HIS A 117 -4.81 2.79 -18.87
CA HIS A 117 -3.78 1.85 -19.32
C HIS A 117 -3.59 0.79 -18.23
N THR A 118 -3.55 -0.50 -18.58
CA THR A 118 -3.30 -1.58 -17.61
C THR A 118 -2.54 -2.75 -18.22
N LYS A 119 -1.63 -3.39 -17.47
CA LYS A 119 -1.07 -4.72 -17.80
C LYS A 119 -1.92 -5.88 -17.25
N ARG A 120 -3.12 -5.60 -16.70
CA ARG A 120 -4.03 -6.54 -16.00
C ARG A 120 -3.37 -7.37 -14.88
N VAL A 121 -2.33 -6.84 -14.25
CA VAL A 121 -1.71 -7.43 -13.06
C VAL A 121 -2.67 -7.32 -11.88
N ASP A 122 -2.90 -8.42 -11.15
CA ASP A 122 -3.72 -8.43 -9.94
C ASP A 122 -3.18 -7.46 -8.86
N ALA A 123 -4.06 -6.60 -8.37
CA ALA A 123 -3.80 -5.61 -7.34
C ALA A 123 -4.30 -6.02 -5.94
N ARG A 124 -4.86 -7.23 -5.83
CA ARG A 124 -5.44 -7.87 -4.64
C ARG A 124 -6.66 -7.13 -4.10
N GLY A 125 -7.51 -7.85 -3.35
CA GLY A 125 -8.72 -7.29 -2.74
C GLY A 125 -9.36 -8.25 -1.74
N ARG A 126 -10.42 -7.76 -1.06
CA ARG A 126 -11.31 -8.60 -0.23
C ARG A 126 -12.61 -9.01 -0.97
N SER A 127 -12.75 -8.61 -2.23
CA SER A 127 -13.89 -8.93 -3.10
C SER A 127 -13.65 -10.22 -3.90
N ASP A 128 -14.74 -10.87 -4.27
CA ASP A 128 -14.85 -11.86 -5.34
C ASP A 128 -14.36 -11.31 -6.69
N ARG A 129 -14.65 -10.04 -6.96
CA ARG A 129 -14.25 -9.33 -8.18
C ARG A 129 -12.74 -9.03 -8.15
N PRO A 130 -11.99 -9.39 -9.21
CA PRO A 130 -10.57 -9.10 -9.31
C PRO A 130 -10.34 -7.58 -9.43
N ARG A 131 -9.25 -7.11 -8.83
CA ARG A 131 -8.77 -5.72 -8.91
C ARG A 131 -7.51 -5.70 -9.74
N TYR A 132 -7.37 -4.76 -10.68
CA TYR A 132 -6.19 -4.68 -11.55
C TYR A 132 -5.41 -3.39 -11.31
N PHE A 133 -4.08 -3.43 -11.40
CA PHE A 133 -3.29 -2.20 -11.41
C PHE A 133 -3.46 -1.44 -12.74
N GLY A 134 -3.55 -0.11 -12.69
CA GLY A 134 -3.71 0.74 -13.86
C GLY A 134 -3.07 2.12 -13.73
N MET A 135 -2.83 2.77 -14.87
CA MET A 135 -2.51 4.20 -14.96
C MET A 135 -3.69 4.90 -15.60
N VAL A 136 -4.24 5.91 -14.93
CA VAL A 136 -5.44 6.63 -15.39
C VAL A 136 -5.05 8.04 -15.83
N GLU A 137 -5.40 8.38 -17.07
CA GLU A 137 -4.95 9.56 -17.80
C GLU A 137 -6.15 10.37 -18.31
N THR A 138 -6.05 11.70 -18.23
CA THR A 138 -7.07 12.64 -18.70
C THR A 138 -6.42 13.72 -19.58
N GLU A 139 -7.22 14.63 -20.15
CA GLU A 139 -6.76 15.88 -20.77
C GLU A 139 -5.80 16.70 -19.88
N LYS A 140 -5.82 16.50 -18.55
CA LYS A 140 -4.99 17.17 -17.55
C LYS A 140 -3.74 16.38 -17.15
N GLY A 141 -3.55 15.18 -17.71
CA GLY A 141 -2.49 14.22 -17.35
C GLY A 141 -2.93 13.13 -16.36
N PHE A 142 -1.96 12.40 -15.83
CA PHE A 142 -2.18 11.22 -14.96
C PHE A 142 -2.75 11.59 -13.58
N LEU A 143 -3.77 10.84 -13.13
CA LEU A 143 -4.37 10.99 -11.81
C LEU A 143 -3.35 10.77 -10.67
N SER A 144 -2.40 9.84 -10.82
CA SER A 144 -1.36 9.60 -9.82
C SER A 144 -0.39 10.80 -9.65
N GLU A 145 -0.07 11.50 -10.73
CA GLU A 145 0.69 12.76 -10.66
C GLU A 145 -0.16 13.87 -10.00
N ALA A 146 -1.44 13.96 -10.35
CA ALA A 146 -2.36 14.96 -9.81
C ALA A 146 -2.60 14.80 -8.30
N LEU A 147 -2.82 13.57 -7.80
CA LEU A 147 -3.02 13.30 -6.37
C LEU A 147 -1.79 13.68 -5.54
N VAL A 148 -0.60 13.27 -5.98
CA VAL A 148 0.66 13.61 -5.30
C VAL A 148 0.94 15.12 -5.35
N ARG A 149 0.60 15.79 -6.46
CA ARG A 149 0.74 17.25 -6.62
C ARG A 149 -0.11 18.07 -5.64
N HIS A 150 -1.23 17.50 -5.18
CA HIS A 150 -2.10 18.09 -4.16
C HIS A 150 -1.85 17.53 -2.74
N GLY A 151 -0.87 16.63 -2.56
CA GLY A 151 -0.58 16.01 -1.27
C GLY A 151 -1.64 15.01 -0.78
N LEU A 152 -2.43 14.43 -1.70
CA LEU A 152 -3.57 13.56 -1.42
C LEU A 152 -3.27 12.06 -1.55
N ALA A 153 -2.09 11.70 -2.07
CA ALA A 153 -1.59 10.32 -2.08
C ALA A 153 -0.08 10.32 -1.79
N ARG A 154 0.41 9.20 -1.22
CA ARG A 154 1.84 8.96 -1.01
C ARG A 154 2.46 8.23 -2.20
N ILE A 155 3.74 8.46 -2.47
CA ILE A 155 4.43 7.77 -3.57
C ILE A 155 4.84 6.37 -3.08
N TYR A 156 4.07 5.33 -3.46
CA TYR A 156 4.13 3.99 -2.87
C TYR A 156 3.59 2.92 -3.83
N GLY A 157 3.67 1.65 -3.45
CA GLY A 157 2.96 0.56 -4.13
C GLY A 157 3.68 0.01 -5.37
N MET A 158 2.96 -0.73 -6.21
CA MET A 158 3.54 -1.38 -7.38
C MET A 158 3.93 -0.34 -8.44
N SER A 159 5.13 -0.51 -9.02
CA SER A 159 5.57 0.25 -10.19
C SER A 159 5.64 -0.63 -11.42
N THR A 160 5.68 0.00 -12.59
CA THR A 160 5.72 -0.64 -13.91
C THR A 160 6.45 0.29 -14.89
N GLU A 161 6.78 -0.19 -16.08
CA GLU A 161 7.20 0.67 -17.19
C GLU A 161 6.04 1.58 -17.61
N LEU A 162 6.29 2.62 -18.41
CA LEU A 162 5.20 3.44 -18.94
C LEU A 162 4.54 2.78 -20.16
N PRO A 163 3.25 3.05 -20.46
CA PRO A 163 2.53 2.52 -21.63
C PRO A 163 3.16 2.85 -23.00
N ASN A 164 4.13 3.77 -23.04
CA ASN A 164 4.90 4.16 -24.22
C ASN A 164 6.37 3.72 -24.13
N ALA A 165 6.62 2.56 -23.50
CA ALA A 165 7.93 1.91 -23.30
C ALA A 165 9.01 2.77 -22.59
N LYS A 166 8.63 3.88 -21.96
CA LYS A 166 9.57 4.73 -21.19
C LYS A 166 9.82 4.10 -19.81
N PRO A 167 11.04 4.19 -19.27
CA PRO A 167 11.36 3.57 -17.99
C PRO A 167 10.57 4.18 -16.83
N SER A 168 10.23 3.34 -15.85
CA SER A 168 9.48 3.69 -14.63
C SER A 168 10.08 4.89 -13.90
N SER A 169 11.41 5.04 -13.94
CA SER A 169 12.18 6.14 -13.35
C SER A 169 11.72 7.53 -13.80
N ARG A 170 11.20 7.67 -15.04
CA ARG A 170 10.65 8.93 -15.54
C ARG A 170 9.35 9.32 -14.82
N HIS A 171 8.53 8.33 -14.46
CA HIS A 171 7.30 8.56 -13.69
C HIS A 171 7.64 8.87 -12.22
N TRP A 172 8.52 8.08 -11.60
CA TRP A 172 9.05 8.35 -10.26
C TRP A 172 9.66 9.76 -10.14
N GLY A 173 10.38 10.24 -11.16
CA GLY A 173 10.92 11.60 -11.21
C GLY A 173 9.83 12.68 -11.17
N ARG A 174 8.75 12.52 -11.95
CA ARG A 174 7.59 13.43 -11.94
C ARG A 174 6.87 13.43 -10.60
N LEU A 175 6.61 12.25 -10.02
CA LEU A 175 5.95 12.13 -8.71
C LEU A 175 6.76 12.82 -7.60
N ARG A 176 8.10 12.68 -7.60
CA ARG A 176 8.98 13.39 -6.66
C ARG A 176 8.96 14.92 -6.85
N LEU A 177 8.87 15.41 -8.08
CA LEU A 177 8.72 16.85 -8.37
C LEU A 177 7.34 17.38 -7.93
N ALA A 178 6.28 16.61 -8.17
CA ALA A 178 4.92 16.91 -7.74
C ALA A 178 4.83 16.97 -6.20
N GLU A 179 5.44 16.01 -5.50
CA GLU A 179 5.49 16.00 -4.04
C GLU A 179 6.32 17.17 -3.50
N LYS A 180 7.48 17.47 -4.08
CA LYS A 180 8.29 18.63 -3.66
C LYS A 180 7.54 19.96 -3.83
N ALA A 181 6.66 20.07 -4.84
CA ALA A 181 5.75 21.19 -4.98
C ALA A 181 4.66 21.18 -3.89
N ALA A 182 4.00 20.05 -3.65
CA ALA A 182 2.98 19.90 -2.61
C ALA A 182 3.51 20.19 -1.18
N LYS A 183 4.75 19.79 -0.87
CA LYS A 183 5.46 20.11 0.38
C LYS A 183 5.75 21.60 0.51
N ARG A 184 6.33 22.22 -0.53
CA ARG A 184 6.62 23.67 -0.56
C ARG A 184 5.36 24.53 -0.39
N GLU A 185 4.27 24.12 -1.04
CA GLU A 185 3.00 24.87 -1.08
C GLU A 185 2.04 24.46 0.03
N LYS A 186 2.45 23.56 0.94
CA LYS A 186 1.66 23.05 2.07
C LYS A 186 0.26 22.57 1.64
N LEU A 187 0.23 21.57 0.75
CA LEU A 187 -1.00 21.00 0.19
C LEU A 187 -1.33 19.60 0.75
N GLY A 188 -2.61 19.31 0.92
CA GLY A 188 -3.12 18.00 1.34
C GLY A 188 -2.60 17.60 2.72
N GLY A 189 -1.96 16.43 2.84
CA GLY A 189 -1.31 16.04 4.09
C GLY A 189 -0.24 17.02 4.55
N TRP A 190 0.49 17.66 3.63
CA TRP A 190 1.51 18.68 3.93
C TRP A 190 0.92 20.05 4.33
N ALA A 191 -0.40 20.22 4.27
CA ALA A 191 -1.11 21.41 4.77
C ALA A 191 -1.31 21.38 6.29
N ARG A 192 -1.31 20.17 6.86
CA ARG A 192 -1.61 19.94 8.28
C ARG A 192 -0.33 20.09 9.09
N HIS A 193 -0.47 20.57 10.31
CA HIS A 193 0.59 20.43 11.30
C HIS A 193 0.80 18.93 11.59
N PRO A 194 2.05 18.49 11.82
CA PRO A 194 2.31 17.17 12.37
C PRO A 194 1.46 16.93 13.61
N ALA A 195 1.21 15.66 13.92
CA ALA A 195 0.68 15.32 15.23
C ALA A 195 1.65 15.82 16.30
N GLU A 196 1.19 16.67 17.22
CA GLU A 196 1.75 16.59 18.56
C GLU A 196 1.51 15.16 19.04
N PRO A 197 2.51 14.48 19.61
CA PRO A 197 2.32 13.12 20.11
C PRO A 197 1.20 13.15 21.14
N GLU A 198 0.09 12.43 20.91
CA GLU A 198 -1.00 12.35 21.90
C GLU A 198 -0.33 11.92 23.24
N PRO A 199 -0.51 12.67 24.34
CA PRO A 199 0.22 12.41 25.57
C PRO A 199 0.05 10.96 26.00
N LEU A 200 1.17 10.28 26.30
CA LEU A 200 1.15 8.88 26.70
C LEU A 200 0.13 8.73 27.83
N PRO A 201 -0.88 7.83 27.68
CA PRO A 201 -2.02 7.80 28.57
C PRO A 201 -1.53 7.59 29.99
N LEU A 202 -1.90 8.51 30.89
CA LEU A 202 -1.39 8.54 32.25
C LEU A 202 -1.74 7.23 32.96
N ILE A 203 -0.72 6.43 33.23
CA ILE A 203 -0.81 5.16 33.94
C ILE A 203 0.08 5.32 35.16
N GLU A 204 -0.57 5.64 36.27
CA GLU A 204 0.10 5.85 37.56
C GLU A 204 0.90 4.60 37.99
N PRO A 205 2.05 4.74 38.67
CA PRO A 205 2.86 3.60 39.08
C PRO A 205 2.18 2.72 40.15
N GLN A 206 1.46 1.69 39.70
CA GLN A 206 0.67 0.77 40.53
C GLN A 206 1.22 -0.66 40.55
N ASP A 207 1.06 -1.34 41.68
CA ASP A 207 1.37 -2.76 41.80
C ASP A 207 0.26 -3.63 41.18
N TYR A 208 0.64 -4.76 40.59
CA TYR A 208 -0.25 -5.64 39.83
C TYR A 208 0.16 -7.12 39.98
N VAL A 209 -0.83 -7.99 40.21
CA VAL A 209 -0.64 -9.44 40.27
C VAL A 209 -0.97 -10.06 38.91
N VAL A 210 -0.02 -10.75 38.30
CA VAL A 210 -0.19 -11.40 36.98
C VAL A 210 -1.33 -12.42 37.03
N ARG A 211 -2.37 -12.19 36.22
CA ARG A 211 -3.60 -13.00 36.21
C ARG A 211 -3.48 -14.30 35.43
N THR A 212 -2.61 -14.36 34.41
CA THR A 212 -2.49 -15.50 33.47
C THR A 212 -1.02 -15.86 33.18
N ARG A 213 -0.48 -15.46 32.04
CA ARG A 213 0.93 -15.52 31.69
C ARG A 213 1.28 -14.22 30.98
N LEU A 214 2.31 -13.52 31.46
CA LEU A 214 2.68 -12.20 30.96
C LEU A 214 4.06 -12.30 30.28
N PRO A 215 4.14 -12.29 28.93
CA PRO A 215 5.39 -12.14 28.21
C PRO A 215 6.04 -10.79 28.55
N VAL A 216 7.32 -10.85 28.91
CA VAL A 216 8.14 -9.67 29.20
C VAL A 216 9.11 -9.45 28.05
N PHE A 217 9.17 -8.23 27.54
CA PHE A 217 10.01 -7.81 26.43
C PHE A 217 11.17 -6.93 26.92
N ASP A 218 12.23 -6.86 26.10
CA ASP A 218 13.47 -6.13 26.36
C ASP A 218 13.24 -4.60 26.19
N PRO A 219 13.52 -3.77 27.21
CA PRO A 219 13.36 -2.30 27.13
C PRO A 219 14.20 -1.60 26.06
N GLU A 220 15.31 -2.19 25.61
CA GLU A 220 16.10 -1.64 24.50
C GLU A 220 15.68 -2.23 23.14
N ARG A 221 14.94 -3.34 23.15
CA ARG A 221 14.63 -4.16 21.97
C ARG A 221 13.22 -4.72 22.07
N HIS A 222 12.21 -3.86 21.92
CA HIS A 222 10.80 -4.13 22.27
C HIS A 222 10.16 -5.39 21.63
N SER A 223 10.77 -5.97 20.59
CA SER A 223 10.35 -7.25 19.96
C SER A 223 10.97 -8.51 20.57
N ARG A 224 12.06 -8.39 21.34
CA ARG A 224 12.76 -9.51 21.99
C ARG A 224 12.09 -9.84 23.33
N VAL A 225 11.67 -11.08 23.49
CA VAL A 225 11.15 -11.60 24.77
C VAL A 225 12.32 -11.91 25.71
N LEU A 226 12.28 -11.37 26.94
CA LEU A 226 13.17 -11.70 28.04
C LEU A 226 12.70 -12.94 28.82
N GLY A 227 11.39 -13.16 28.91
CA GLY A 227 10.80 -14.29 29.64
C GLY A 227 9.26 -14.23 29.70
N ILE A 228 8.66 -15.11 30.50
CA ILE A 228 7.20 -15.13 30.73
C ILE A 228 6.94 -15.27 32.23
N LEU A 229 6.37 -14.24 32.83
CA LEU A 229 5.90 -14.28 34.22
C LEU A 229 4.63 -15.13 34.32
N GLN A 230 4.56 -15.98 35.35
CA GLN A 230 3.41 -16.87 35.58
C GLN A 230 2.35 -16.21 36.45
N ARG A 231 1.15 -16.81 36.49
CA ARG A 231 0.04 -16.37 37.35
C ARG A 231 0.48 -16.29 38.81
N GLY A 232 0.12 -15.20 39.48
CA GLY A 232 0.49 -14.93 40.87
C GLY A 232 1.83 -14.19 41.04
N ALA A 233 2.61 -13.97 39.96
CA ALA A 233 3.78 -13.10 40.04
C ALA A 233 3.36 -11.64 40.30
N GLU A 234 4.01 -11.00 41.27
CA GLU A 234 3.86 -9.58 41.57
C GLU A 234 4.78 -8.75 40.66
N ILE A 235 4.24 -7.67 40.10
CA ILE A 235 4.98 -6.66 39.33
C ILE A 235 4.55 -5.26 39.76
N ARG A 236 5.42 -4.27 39.57
CA ARG A 236 5.04 -2.86 39.60
C ARG A 236 4.98 -2.33 38.18
N ILE A 237 3.84 -1.79 37.78
CA ILE A 237 3.70 -1.02 36.54
C ILE A 237 4.30 0.36 36.80
N LEU A 238 5.12 0.86 35.87
CA LEU A 238 5.83 2.13 36.00
C LEU A 238 5.27 3.23 35.09
N GLY A 239 4.55 2.86 34.03
CA GLY A 239 3.92 3.79 33.09
C GLY A 239 3.68 3.17 31.71
N ALA A 240 3.15 3.97 30.78
CA ALA A 240 3.07 3.63 29.36
C ALA A 240 4.45 3.74 28.68
N GLU A 241 4.69 2.89 27.67
CA GLU A 241 5.89 2.92 26.81
C GLU A 241 5.43 2.85 25.35
N GLY A 242 4.83 3.96 24.87
CA GLY A 242 3.98 3.96 23.68
C GLY A 242 2.58 3.37 23.93
N ASP A 243 1.72 3.38 22.90
CA ASP A 243 0.28 3.06 23.06
C ASP A 243 -0.01 1.61 23.49
N ARG A 244 0.85 0.68 23.03
CA ARG A 244 0.62 -0.77 23.07
C ARG A 244 1.43 -1.49 24.17
N LEU A 245 2.45 -0.84 24.76
CA LEU A 245 3.32 -1.42 25.81
C LEU A 245 3.27 -0.61 27.11
N LEU A 246 3.59 -1.29 28.21
CA LEU A 246 3.79 -0.71 29.53
C LEU A 246 5.18 -1.05 30.02
N ARG A 247 5.84 -0.11 30.69
CA ARG A 247 7.08 -0.36 31.41
C ARG A 247 6.76 -0.97 32.78
N ILE A 248 7.42 -2.06 33.14
CA ILE A 248 7.18 -2.80 34.38
C ILE A 248 8.49 -3.12 35.10
N ARG A 249 8.43 -3.22 36.43
CA ARG A 249 9.47 -3.78 37.29
C ARG A 249 8.98 -5.08 37.92
N PHE A 250 9.85 -6.08 37.99
CA PHE A 250 9.52 -7.43 38.46
C PHE A 250 10.74 -8.11 39.07
N LYS A 251 10.54 -9.17 39.86
CA LYS A 251 11.62 -9.99 40.41
C LYS A 251 11.90 -11.22 39.54
N ALA A 252 13.19 -11.51 39.34
CA ALA A 252 13.69 -12.67 38.61
C ALA A 252 14.68 -13.43 39.51
N GLY A 253 14.14 -14.28 40.38
CA GLY A 253 14.83 -14.67 41.61
C GLY A 253 14.92 -13.46 42.55
N ASP A 254 16.03 -13.33 43.27
CA ASP A 254 16.26 -12.21 44.21
C ASP A 254 16.62 -10.88 43.53
N VAL A 255 16.73 -10.86 42.20
CA VAL A 255 17.14 -9.69 41.40
C VAL A 255 15.93 -8.97 40.83
N GLU A 256 15.74 -7.69 41.17
CA GLU A 256 14.78 -6.83 40.46
C GLU A 256 15.27 -6.50 39.04
N ARG A 257 14.34 -6.47 38.09
CA ARG A 257 14.58 -6.14 36.69
C ARG A 257 13.45 -5.28 36.15
N GLU A 258 13.77 -4.46 35.17
CA GLU A 258 12.76 -3.79 34.33
C GLU A 258 12.58 -4.55 33.01
N GLY A 259 11.39 -4.40 32.45
CA GLY A 259 10.97 -5.00 31.20
C GLY A 259 9.74 -4.27 30.66
N LEU A 260 9.32 -4.61 29.46
CA LEU A 260 8.05 -4.15 28.90
C LEU A 260 7.03 -5.29 28.91
N CYS A 261 5.75 -4.99 29.07
CA CYS A 261 4.67 -5.94 28.78
C CYS A 261 3.63 -5.28 27.87
N ARG A 262 2.73 -6.06 27.26
CA ARG A 262 1.64 -5.48 26.48
C ARG A 262 0.54 -4.95 27.39
N ARG A 263 -0.01 -3.79 27.04
CA ARG A 263 -1.13 -3.16 27.76
C ARG A 263 -2.41 -4.02 27.73
N ASP A 264 -2.62 -4.78 26.65
CA ASP A 264 -3.74 -5.73 26.51
C ASP A 264 -3.68 -6.91 27.51
N SER A 265 -2.50 -7.19 28.07
CA SER A 265 -2.22 -8.36 28.90
C SER A 265 -2.34 -8.06 30.40
N VAL A 266 -2.69 -6.82 30.78
CA VAL A 266 -2.98 -6.41 32.16
C VAL A 266 -4.33 -5.72 32.26
N SER A 267 -5.09 -6.01 33.33
CA SER A 267 -6.37 -5.34 33.60
C SER A 267 -6.15 -4.08 34.42
N LEU A 268 -5.80 -2.98 33.75
CA LEU A 268 -5.74 -1.66 34.38
C LEU A 268 -7.14 -1.12 34.70
N PRO A 269 -7.29 -0.26 35.73
CA PRO A 269 -8.43 0.65 35.82
C PRO A 269 -8.54 1.48 34.54
N THR A 270 -9.76 1.75 34.09
CA THR A 270 -9.99 2.80 33.08
C THR A 270 -10.03 4.13 33.83
N PRO A 271 -9.27 5.17 33.43
CA PRO A 271 -9.39 6.48 34.07
C PRO A 271 -10.80 7.02 33.88
N ASP A 272 -11.39 7.54 34.95
CA ASP A 272 -12.74 8.13 34.91
C ASP A 272 -12.77 9.33 33.96
N LYS A 273 -13.82 9.40 33.13
CA LYS A 273 -13.95 10.41 32.06
C LYS A 273 -14.15 11.84 32.57
N GLU A 274 -14.25 12.04 33.87
CA GLU A 274 -14.70 13.28 34.52
C GLU A 274 -13.57 14.32 34.75
N GLN A 275 -12.33 13.99 34.39
CA GLN A 275 -11.17 14.91 34.51
C GLN A 275 -10.63 15.44 33.17
N ALA A 276 -11.31 15.17 32.05
CA ALA A 276 -10.90 15.65 30.72
C ALA A 276 -11.52 17.01 30.30
N ASP A 277 -12.53 17.49 31.03
CA ASP A 277 -13.28 18.74 30.75
C ASP A 277 -13.08 19.77 31.89
N ARG A 278 -11.83 20.06 32.28
CA ARG A 278 -11.45 21.12 33.23
C ARG A 278 -10.16 21.82 32.84
#